data_AF-A0A813PH23-F1
#
_entry.id   AF-A0A813PH23-F1
#
_cell.length_a   1.000
_cell.length_b   1.000
_cell.length_c   1.000
_cell.angle_alpha   90.00
_cell.angle_beta   90.00
_cell.angle_gamma   90.00
#
_symmetry.space_group_name_H-M   'P 1'
#
loop_
_entity.id
_entity.type
_entity.pdbx_description
1 polymer ?
#
loop_
_entity_poly.entity_id
_entity_poly.type
_entity_poly.pdbx_seq_one_letter_code
_entity_poly.pdbx_strand_id
1 'polypeptide(L)'
;MTKTLRNNELGILSFGTDSSPYGIAIPPKSKFNLKTYCFKDCTNQMLENENITLFSALPHTHLTGFEVWTKMIRNEVDIGYLFRNKYYDFNYQNNYLLDPRFTIQKGDEFITECSYDTKNRTNFTLGGLGTDKEMCLHFFSYYPRRVGLKACWSMPSIKEYENFMLNLNKSGDVNIKNLYDPYELDLATDELFDQLNANRNKMSLKKKFEKFYNETNVHMMCNEFNEKVYSQLKPKESIKYVDKCGRPDN
;
A
#
# COMPACT_ATOMS: atom_id res chain seq x y z
N MET A 1 31.31 -9.85 -8.05
CA MET A 1 31.57 -9.97 -6.60
C MET A 1 33.00 -9.51 -6.31
N THR A 2 33.29 -9.01 -5.09
CA THR A 2 34.63 -8.55 -4.67
C THR A 2 35.15 -9.42 -3.51
N LYS A 3 36.47 -9.55 -3.36
CA LYS A 3 37.09 -10.32 -2.25
C LYS A 3 37.03 -9.57 -0.91
N THR A 4 37.03 -8.25 -0.97
CA THR A 4 36.92 -7.37 0.19
C THR A 4 35.47 -6.92 0.37
N LEU A 5 35.01 -6.96 1.62
CA LEU A 5 33.69 -6.44 1.99
C LEU A 5 33.69 -4.92 1.89
N ARG A 6 32.54 -4.37 1.47
CA ARG A 6 32.29 -2.92 1.56
C ARG A 6 31.89 -2.57 3.00
N ASN A 7 32.06 -1.31 3.37
CA ASN A 7 31.75 -0.83 4.72
C ASN A 7 30.29 -1.07 5.14
N ASN A 8 29.36 -1.08 4.19
CA ASN A 8 27.94 -1.30 4.46
C ASN A 8 27.36 -2.44 3.63
N GLU A 9 26.61 -3.31 4.28
CA GLU A 9 25.69 -4.23 3.61
C GLU A 9 24.44 -3.47 3.13
N LEU A 10 23.92 -3.87 1.97
CA LEU A 10 22.68 -3.32 1.43
C LEU A 10 21.50 -4.19 1.86
N GLY A 11 20.38 -3.54 2.20
CA GLY A 11 19.09 -4.17 2.43
C GLY A 11 18.06 -3.68 1.42
N ILE A 12 16.93 -4.40 1.35
CA ILE A 12 15.74 -3.99 0.60
C ILE A 12 14.57 -3.97 1.58
N LEU A 13 13.87 -2.84 1.63
CA LEU A 13 12.66 -2.63 2.40
C LEU A 13 11.51 -2.39 1.42
N SER A 14 10.39 -3.08 1.59
CA SER A 14 9.18 -2.80 0.81
C SER A 14 8.11 -2.13 1.66
N PHE A 15 7.52 -1.06 1.13
CA PHE A 15 6.25 -0.50 1.61
C PHE A 15 5.12 -0.90 0.66
N GLY A 16 3.88 -0.96 1.16
CA GLY A 16 2.75 -1.36 0.33
C GLY A 16 1.66 -2.07 1.10
N THR A 17 0.98 -2.98 0.42
CA THR A 17 0.01 -3.92 1.01
C THR A 17 0.35 -5.33 0.56
N ASP A 18 -0.17 -6.33 1.27
CA ASP A 18 -0.11 -7.71 0.82
C ASP A 18 -0.93 -7.89 -0.47
N SER A 19 -0.54 -8.86 -1.28
CA SER A 19 -1.21 -9.12 -2.56
C SER A 19 -2.41 -10.06 -2.42
N SER A 20 -3.17 -9.99 -1.33
CA SER A 20 -4.43 -10.73 -1.19
C SER A 20 -5.64 -9.88 -1.59
N PRO A 21 -6.83 -10.50 -1.75
CA PRO A 21 -8.09 -9.78 -1.91
C PRO A 21 -8.44 -8.86 -0.72
N TYR A 22 -7.89 -9.11 0.47
CA TYR A 22 -8.09 -8.26 1.65
C TYR A 22 -7.33 -6.93 1.52
N GLY A 23 -6.08 -7.00 1.02
CA GLY A 23 -5.25 -5.82 0.75
C GLY A 23 -5.73 -5.02 -0.46
N ILE A 24 -6.13 -5.70 -1.54
CA ILE A 24 -6.43 -5.06 -2.83
C ILE A 24 -7.73 -5.61 -3.44
N ALA A 25 -8.72 -4.73 -3.58
CA ALA A 25 -9.96 -5.00 -4.31
C ALA A 25 -10.39 -3.75 -5.10
N ILE A 26 -10.09 -3.74 -6.40
CA ILE A 26 -10.28 -2.57 -7.28
C ILE A 26 -11.53 -2.77 -8.14
N PRO A 27 -12.55 -1.89 -8.03
CA PRO A 27 -13.74 -1.94 -8.87
C PRO A 27 -13.43 -1.78 -10.36
N PRO A 28 -14.13 -2.50 -11.25
CA PRO A 28 -13.98 -2.34 -12.70
C PRO A 28 -14.46 -0.97 -13.18
N LYS A 29 -14.06 -0.60 -14.40
CA LYS A 29 -14.51 0.62 -15.10
C LYS A 29 -14.21 1.90 -14.30
N SER A 30 -13.09 1.95 -13.58
CA SER A 30 -12.82 3.02 -12.63
C SER A 30 -11.37 3.48 -12.61
N LYS A 31 -11.14 4.68 -12.05
CA LYS A 31 -9.84 5.03 -11.47
C LYS A 31 -9.95 4.87 -9.96
N PHE A 32 -8.92 4.31 -9.35
CA PHE A 32 -8.94 3.97 -7.93
C PHE A 32 -7.58 4.22 -7.30
N ASN A 33 -7.56 4.87 -6.13
CA ASN A 33 -6.36 5.10 -5.36
C ASN A 33 -6.39 4.24 -4.11
N LEU A 34 -5.33 3.46 -3.89
CA LEU A 34 -5.18 2.62 -2.71
C LEU A 34 -4.04 3.16 -1.86
N LYS A 35 -4.34 3.61 -0.65
CA LYS A 35 -3.34 4.03 0.33
C LYS A 35 -3.04 2.91 1.31
N THR A 36 -1.77 2.81 1.68
CA THR A 36 -1.25 1.87 2.65
C THR A 36 -0.29 2.59 3.60
N TYR A 37 -0.06 1.99 4.75
CA TYR A 37 0.55 2.66 5.90
C TYR A 37 1.64 1.79 6.52
N CYS A 38 2.69 2.45 6.99
CA CYS A 38 3.68 1.87 7.88
C CYS A 38 3.78 2.76 9.11
N PHE A 39 3.44 2.24 10.28
CA PHE A 39 3.39 3.02 11.52
C PHE A 39 4.73 2.98 12.25
N LYS A 40 4.91 3.97 13.14
CA LYS A 40 6.15 4.13 13.92
C LYS A 40 6.55 2.90 14.71
N ASP A 41 5.60 2.05 15.09
CA ASP A 41 5.89 0.80 15.81
C ASP A 41 6.84 -0.09 15.00
N CYS A 42 6.71 -0.14 13.67
CA CYS A 42 7.59 -0.96 12.83
C CYS A 42 9.00 -0.35 12.72
N THR A 43 9.13 0.96 12.54
CA THR A 43 10.46 1.61 12.53
C THR A 43 11.14 1.55 13.89
N ASN A 44 10.37 1.68 14.98
CA ASN A 44 10.87 1.52 16.35
C ASN A 44 11.40 0.11 16.62
N GLN A 45 10.67 -0.91 16.15
CA GLN A 45 11.05 -2.32 16.30
C GLN A 45 12.30 -2.66 15.48
N MET A 46 12.38 -2.19 14.23
CA MET A 46 13.36 -2.69 13.26
C MET A 46 14.67 -1.88 13.18
N LEU A 47 14.69 -0.64 13.69
CA LEU A 47 15.87 0.24 13.56
C LEU A 47 16.78 0.25 14.79
N GLU A 48 16.50 -0.55 15.82
CA GLU A 48 17.31 -0.72 17.04
C GLU A 48 17.82 0.55 17.73
N ASN A 49 18.84 1.25 17.25
CA ASN A 49 19.27 2.59 17.67
C ASN A 49 20.04 3.31 16.55
N GLU A 50 19.96 2.79 15.34
CA GLU A 50 20.83 3.21 14.26
C GLU A 50 20.02 3.42 12.99
N ASN A 51 20.12 4.64 12.48
CA ASN A 51 19.37 5.09 11.31
C ASN A 51 19.79 4.32 10.06
N ILE A 52 18.92 4.32 9.05
CA ILE A 52 19.25 3.80 7.72
C ILE A 52 19.10 4.90 6.67
N THR A 53 19.85 4.77 5.59
CA THR A 53 19.83 5.67 4.44
C THR A 53 19.25 4.95 3.23
N LEU A 54 18.12 5.42 2.74
CA LEU A 54 17.55 5.03 1.46
C LEU A 54 18.32 5.71 0.33
N PHE A 55 18.68 4.96 -0.69
CA PHE A 55 19.42 5.50 -1.85
C PHE A 55 18.83 5.11 -3.20
N SER A 56 17.85 4.22 -3.23
CA SER A 56 17.19 3.79 -4.45
C SER A 56 15.73 3.40 -4.20
N ALA A 57 14.87 3.58 -5.18
CA ALA A 57 13.45 3.25 -5.15
C ALA A 57 13.04 2.49 -6.41
N LEU A 58 12.20 1.46 -6.26
CA LEU A 58 11.63 0.67 -7.35
C LEU A 58 10.13 0.47 -7.06
N PRO A 59 9.24 1.23 -7.72
CA PRO A 59 7.80 1.01 -7.63
C PRO A 59 7.39 -0.26 -8.39
N HIS A 60 6.37 -0.95 -7.90
CA HIS A 60 5.87 -2.19 -8.48
C HIS A 60 4.35 -2.30 -8.32
N THR A 61 3.66 -2.40 -9.46
CA THR A 61 2.25 -2.80 -9.59
C THR A 61 2.15 -3.73 -10.79
N HIS A 62 0.96 -4.22 -11.14
CA HIS A 62 0.70 -4.93 -12.39
C HIS A 62 0.10 -4.00 -13.46
N LEU A 63 -0.70 -4.55 -14.38
CA LEU A 63 -1.06 -3.93 -15.66
C LEU A 63 -1.96 -2.70 -15.55
N THR A 64 -2.66 -2.50 -14.43
CA THR A 64 -3.61 -1.40 -14.25
C THR A 64 -3.02 -0.23 -13.46
N GLY A 65 -1.88 -0.41 -12.79
CA GLY A 65 -1.22 0.68 -12.08
C GLY A 65 -0.61 1.71 -13.01
N PHE A 66 -0.78 3.00 -12.68
CA PHE A 66 -0.25 4.12 -13.47
C PHE A 66 0.50 5.16 -12.63
N GLU A 67 0.38 5.12 -11.31
CA GLU A 67 1.13 5.99 -10.41
C GLU A 67 1.42 5.29 -9.09
N VAL A 68 2.64 5.47 -8.57
CA VAL A 68 3.08 4.94 -7.27
C VAL A 68 3.91 6.00 -6.56
N TRP A 69 3.64 6.22 -5.28
CA TRP A 69 4.45 7.10 -4.44
C TRP A 69 4.52 6.64 -2.99
N THR A 70 5.59 7.03 -2.30
CA THR A 70 5.70 6.89 -0.84
C THR A 70 6.13 8.22 -0.23
N LYS A 71 5.45 8.63 0.84
CA LYS A 71 5.78 9.79 1.66
C LYS A 71 6.31 9.35 3.03
N MET A 72 7.20 10.17 3.60
CA MET A 72 7.68 10.02 4.97
C MET A 72 6.94 10.99 5.89
N ILE A 73 6.46 10.47 7.00
CA ILE A 73 5.87 11.24 8.09
C ILE A 73 6.83 11.18 9.28
N ARG A 74 7.24 12.34 9.80
CA ARG A 74 8.10 12.43 10.98
C ARG A 74 7.47 13.39 11.97
N ASN A 75 7.29 12.93 13.21
CA ASN A 75 6.65 13.71 14.27
C ASN A 75 5.29 14.28 13.82
N GLU A 76 4.45 13.44 13.20
CA GLU A 76 3.13 13.79 12.65
C GLU A 76 3.13 14.78 11.47
N VAL A 77 4.29 15.16 10.93
CA VAL A 77 4.39 16.10 9.80
C VAL A 77 4.77 15.36 8.53
N ASP A 78 4.09 15.66 7.43
CA ASP A 78 4.45 15.18 6.09
C ASP A 78 5.74 15.86 5.61
N ILE A 79 6.82 15.09 5.52
CA ILE A 79 8.15 15.55 5.09
C ILE A 79 8.29 15.55 3.56
N GLY A 80 7.30 15.01 2.84
CA GLY A 80 7.26 14.94 1.39
C GLY A 80 7.52 13.53 0.84
N TYR A 81 7.61 13.45 -0.49
CA TYR A 81 7.83 12.20 -1.21
C TYR A 81 9.27 11.70 -1.00
N LEU A 82 9.40 10.45 -0.57
CA LEU A 82 10.64 9.70 -0.73
C LEU A 82 10.91 9.43 -2.20
N PHE A 83 9.84 9.06 -2.91
CA PHE A 83 9.82 8.90 -4.36
C PHE A 83 8.37 8.94 -4.85
N ARG A 84 8.18 9.44 -6.07
CA ARG A 84 6.89 9.46 -6.78
C ARG A 84 7.15 9.22 -8.26
N ASN A 85 6.47 8.23 -8.83
CA ASN A 85 6.37 8.04 -10.26
C ASN A 85 4.90 8.23 -10.69
N LYS A 86 4.60 9.40 -11.25
CA LYS A 86 3.26 9.78 -11.73
C LYS A 86 2.86 9.10 -13.05
N TYR A 87 3.85 8.57 -13.78
CA TYR A 87 3.67 7.95 -15.09
C TYR A 87 4.24 6.53 -15.05
N TYR A 88 3.93 5.80 -13.99
CA TYR A 88 4.36 4.42 -13.85
C TYR A 88 3.77 3.58 -15.00
N ASP A 89 4.59 2.69 -15.55
CA ASP A 89 4.19 1.72 -16.56
C ASP A 89 4.81 0.37 -16.17
N PHE A 90 3.95 -0.65 -16.11
CA PHE A 90 4.34 -2.03 -15.79
C PHE A 90 5.48 -2.56 -16.65
N ASN A 91 5.62 -2.08 -17.89
CA ASN A 91 6.69 -2.51 -18.80
C ASN A 91 8.05 -1.84 -18.49
N TYR A 92 8.08 -0.82 -17.63
CA TYR A 92 9.26 -0.01 -17.31
C TYR A 92 9.55 0.04 -15.80
N GLN A 93 9.83 -1.12 -15.22
CA GLN A 93 10.11 -1.28 -13.80
C GLN A 93 11.60 -1.10 -13.49
N ASN A 94 12.05 0.16 -13.46
CA ASN A 94 13.43 0.51 -13.19
C ASN A 94 13.68 0.79 -11.71
N ASN A 95 14.94 0.62 -11.31
CA ASN A 95 15.43 1.09 -10.02
C ASN A 95 15.96 2.53 -10.17
N TYR A 96 15.36 3.47 -9.44
CA TYR A 96 15.66 4.90 -9.50
C TYR A 96 16.56 5.30 -8.33
N LEU A 97 17.70 5.90 -8.61
CA LEU A 97 18.56 6.46 -7.56
C LEU A 97 17.89 7.68 -6.93
N LEU A 98 17.95 7.77 -5.60
CA LEU A 98 17.41 8.89 -4.83
C LEU A 98 18.48 9.97 -4.65
N ASP A 99 18.16 11.18 -5.09
CA ASP A 99 18.94 12.39 -4.83
C ASP A 99 18.00 13.54 -4.45
N PRO A 100 18.00 13.99 -3.18
CA PRO A 100 18.85 13.53 -2.09
C PRO A 100 18.49 12.10 -1.62
N ARG A 101 19.45 11.43 -0.99
CA ARG A 101 19.18 10.24 -0.19
C ARG A 101 18.37 10.61 1.06
N PHE A 102 17.57 9.68 1.56
CA PHE A 102 16.71 9.91 2.72
C PHE A 102 17.14 9.07 3.91
N THR A 103 17.19 9.69 5.09
CA THR A 103 17.49 8.98 6.35
C THR A 103 16.19 8.63 7.05
N ILE A 104 15.95 7.33 7.26
CA ILE A 104 14.89 6.84 8.14
C ILE A 104 15.43 6.74 9.57
N GLN A 105 14.62 7.21 10.51
CA GLN A 105 14.85 7.20 11.94
C GLN A 105 13.73 6.43 12.65
N LYS A 106 14.01 6.02 13.88
CA LYS A 106 12.96 5.54 14.78
C LYS A 106 11.87 6.60 14.94
N GLY A 107 10.62 6.15 14.94
CA GLY A 107 9.48 7.04 15.07
C GLY A 107 8.92 7.54 13.72
N ASP A 108 9.64 7.32 12.62
CA ASP A 108 9.13 7.64 11.29
C ASP A 108 8.00 6.70 10.89
N GLU A 109 7.07 7.25 10.11
CA GLU A 109 5.92 6.54 9.55
C GLU A 109 5.87 6.80 8.03
N PHE A 110 5.15 5.97 7.29
CA PHE A 110 5.09 6.07 5.84
C PHE A 110 3.67 5.89 5.33
N ILE A 111 3.35 6.64 4.28
CA ILE A 111 2.14 6.46 3.49
C ILE A 111 2.60 6.10 2.08
N THR A 112 2.12 4.97 1.55
CA THR A 112 2.32 4.58 0.16
C THR A 112 0.99 4.59 -0.54
N GLU A 113 0.94 5.09 -1.78
CA GLU A 113 -0.26 5.01 -2.60
C GLU A 113 0.08 4.40 -3.96
N CYS A 114 -0.79 3.51 -4.42
CA CYS A 114 -0.82 3.02 -5.79
C CYS A 114 -2.14 3.42 -6.43
N SER A 115 -2.07 4.01 -7.62
CA SER A 115 -3.22 4.43 -8.40
C SER A 115 -3.42 3.54 -9.62
N TYR A 116 -4.65 3.10 -9.83
CA TYR A 116 -5.03 2.13 -10.86
C TYR A 116 -6.07 2.67 -11.83
N ASP A 117 -5.97 2.28 -13.11
CA ASP A 117 -6.96 2.52 -14.15
C ASP A 117 -7.52 1.19 -14.66
N THR A 118 -8.72 0.84 -14.20
CA THR A 118 -9.45 -0.37 -14.57
C THR A 118 -10.57 -0.09 -15.57
N LYS A 119 -10.52 1.03 -16.32
CA LYS A 119 -11.57 1.39 -17.31
C LYS A 119 -11.86 0.26 -18.30
N ASN A 120 -10.82 -0.48 -18.68
CA ASN A 120 -10.90 -1.58 -19.64
C ASN A 120 -11.21 -2.95 -19.00
N ARG A 121 -11.29 -3.03 -17.66
CA ARG A 121 -11.63 -4.26 -16.95
C ARG A 121 -13.14 -4.34 -16.74
N THR A 122 -13.71 -5.53 -16.95
CA THR A 122 -15.13 -5.80 -16.66
C THR A 122 -15.35 -6.29 -15.25
N ASN A 123 -14.37 -6.97 -14.65
CA ASN A 123 -14.44 -7.59 -13.34
C ASN A 123 -13.56 -6.84 -12.34
N PHE A 124 -13.82 -7.03 -11.04
CA PHE A 124 -12.94 -6.61 -9.98
C PHE A 124 -11.52 -7.11 -10.23
N THR A 125 -10.56 -6.23 -9.99
CA THR A 125 -9.13 -6.56 -10.05
C THR A 125 -8.66 -6.71 -8.61
N LEU A 126 -8.38 -7.95 -8.21
CA LEU A 126 -8.00 -8.30 -6.84
C LEU A 126 -6.49 -8.37 -6.68
N GLY A 127 -6.01 -8.37 -5.44
CA GLY A 127 -4.61 -8.65 -5.13
C GLY A 127 -4.21 -10.06 -5.58
N GLY A 128 -3.01 -10.20 -6.13
CA GLY A 128 -2.39 -11.52 -6.33
C GLY A 128 -1.18 -11.51 -7.23
N LEU A 129 -0.63 -12.70 -7.47
CA LEU A 129 0.62 -12.88 -8.22
C LEU A 129 0.45 -12.85 -9.75
N GLY A 130 -0.77 -13.03 -10.26
CA GLY A 130 -1.07 -13.02 -11.70
C GLY A 130 -1.10 -11.61 -12.27
N THR A 131 -0.72 -11.42 -13.53
CA THR A 131 -0.73 -10.10 -14.20
C THR A 131 -2.13 -9.53 -14.45
N ASP A 132 -3.15 -10.40 -14.43
CA ASP A 132 -4.56 -10.04 -14.43
C ASP A 132 -5.04 -9.54 -13.05
N LYS A 133 -4.31 -9.88 -11.98
CA LYS A 133 -4.44 -9.35 -10.63
C LYS A 133 -3.53 -8.14 -10.41
N GLU A 134 -3.52 -7.58 -9.21
CA GLU A 134 -2.70 -6.40 -8.88
C GLU A 134 -1.79 -6.58 -7.67
N MET A 135 -0.79 -5.71 -7.60
CA MET A 135 0.09 -5.50 -6.44
C MET A 135 0.26 -4.02 -6.17
N CYS A 136 0.57 -3.67 -4.91
CA CYS A 136 1.02 -2.33 -4.53
C CYS A 136 2.28 -2.47 -3.68
N LEU A 137 3.44 -2.38 -4.31
CA LEU A 137 4.73 -2.47 -3.61
C LEU A 137 5.63 -1.33 -4.04
N HIS A 138 6.39 -0.79 -3.10
CA HIS A 138 7.42 0.20 -3.35
C HIS A 138 8.68 -0.22 -2.62
N PHE A 139 9.64 -0.77 -3.37
CA PHE A 139 10.90 -1.27 -2.84
C PHE A 139 11.90 -0.14 -2.71
N PHE A 140 12.56 -0.05 -1.57
CA PHE A 140 13.64 0.89 -1.30
C PHE A 140 14.90 0.11 -0.96
N SER A 141 15.98 0.42 -1.67
CA SER A 141 17.31 -0.07 -1.30
C SER A 141 17.93 0.85 -0.26
N TYR A 142 18.49 0.27 0.80
CA TYR A 142 19.02 1.03 1.93
C TYR A 142 20.33 0.46 2.48
N TYR A 143 21.01 1.27 3.29
CA TYR A 143 22.15 0.85 4.10
C TYR A 143 22.23 1.63 5.43
N PRO A 144 22.90 1.10 6.46
CA PRO A 144 23.36 -0.28 6.55
C PRO A 144 22.18 -1.25 6.71
N ARG A 145 22.35 -2.48 6.23
CA ARG A 145 21.33 -3.52 6.35
C ARG A 145 20.98 -3.77 7.82
N ARG A 146 19.69 -3.90 8.09
CA ARG A 146 19.15 -4.27 9.41
C ARG A 146 18.61 -5.70 9.35
N VAL A 147 18.93 -6.50 10.36
CA VAL A 147 18.33 -7.83 10.49
C VAL A 147 16.82 -7.65 10.74
N GLY A 148 16.00 -8.43 10.05
CA GLY A 148 14.55 -8.34 10.18
C GLY A 148 13.91 -7.29 9.29
N LEU A 149 14.50 -6.14 8.98
CA LEU A 149 13.81 -5.11 8.17
C LEU A 149 13.69 -5.50 6.68
N LYS A 150 12.54 -6.05 6.26
CA LYS A 150 12.28 -6.47 4.87
C LYS A 150 10.99 -5.87 4.30
N ALA A 151 9.94 -5.80 5.12
CA ALA A 151 8.63 -5.35 4.69
C ALA A 151 7.93 -4.58 5.81
N CYS A 152 7.26 -3.49 5.42
CA CYS A 152 6.26 -2.83 6.24
C CYS A 152 5.03 -2.57 5.39
N TRP A 153 4.04 -3.44 5.52
CA TRP A 153 2.80 -3.38 4.75
C TRP A 153 1.62 -3.06 5.67
N SER A 154 0.49 -2.71 5.08
CA SER A 154 -0.78 -2.69 5.80
C SER A 154 -1.91 -3.19 4.93
N MET A 155 -2.96 -3.69 5.57
CA MET A 155 -4.23 -4.00 4.93
C MET A 155 -5.40 -3.53 5.80
N PRO A 156 -6.61 -3.38 5.24
CA PRO A 156 -7.81 -3.15 6.03
C PRO A 156 -7.92 -4.10 7.23
N SER A 157 -8.49 -3.61 8.32
CA SER A 157 -8.75 -4.44 9.50
C SER A 157 -9.66 -5.60 9.11
N ILE A 158 -9.31 -6.83 9.52
CA ILE A 158 -10.09 -8.03 9.20
C ILE A 158 -11.55 -7.84 9.65
N LYS A 159 -11.73 -7.37 10.88
CA LYS A 159 -13.05 -7.09 11.46
C LYS A 159 -13.83 -6.01 10.68
N GLU A 160 -13.16 -4.99 10.17
CA GLU A 160 -13.84 -3.96 9.39
C GLU A 160 -14.16 -4.43 7.96
N TYR A 161 -13.31 -5.26 7.38
CA TYR A 161 -13.56 -5.94 6.11
C TYR A 161 -14.78 -6.87 6.22
N GLU A 162 -14.86 -7.69 7.28
CA GLU A 162 -16.05 -8.50 7.59
C GLU A 162 -17.31 -7.64 7.71
N ASN A 163 -17.25 -6.55 8.49
CA ASN A 163 -18.38 -5.62 8.61
C ASN A 163 -18.77 -4.99 7.27
N PHE A 164 -17.79 -4.69 6.41
CA PHE A 164 -18.05 -4.19 5.07
C PHE A 164 -18.80 -5.22 4.23
N MET A 165 -18.38 -6.49 4.23
CA MET A 165 -19.09 -7.58 3.56
C MET A 165 -20.52 -7.77 4.10
N LEU A 166 -20.69 -7.72 5.42
CA LEU A 166 -22.02 -7.77 6.06
C LEU A 166 -22.91 -6.60 5.62
N ASN A 167 -22.36 -5.41 5.44
CA ASN A 167 -23.11 -4.24 4.97
C ASN A 167 -23.50 -4.36 3.49
N LEU A 168 -22.63 -4.91 2.65
CA LEU A 168 -22.96 -5.21 1.25
C LEU A 168 -24.14 -6.20 1.18
N ASN A 169 -24.11 -7.25 2.02
CA ASN A 169 -25.20 -8.22 2.11
C ASN A 169 -26.52 -7.58 2.60
N LYS A 170 -26.48 -6.83 3.71
CA LYS A 170 -27.66 -6.10 4.24
C LYS A 170 -28.27 -5.13 3.24
N SER A 171 -27.44 -4.49 2.40
CA SER A 171 -27.91 -3.56 1.39
C SER A 171 -28.40 -4.23 0.10
N GLY A 172 -28.28 -5.56 -0.01
CA GLY A 172 -28.70 -6.35 -1.16
C GLY A 172 -27.76 -6.25 -2.37
N ASP A 173 -26.52 -5.75 -2.20
CA ASP A 173 -25.54 -5.78 -3.30
C ASP A 173 -25.07 -7.21 -3.61
N VAL A 174 -25.07 -8.06 -2.58
CA VAL A 174 -24.71 -9.48 -2.59
C VAL A 174 -25.62 -10.24 -1.62
N ASN A 175 -25.62 -11.56 -1.70
CA ASN A 175 -26.35 -12.47 -0.82
C ASN A 175 -25.46 -13.68 -0.50
N ILE A 176 -24.56 -13.51 0.47
CA ILE A 176 -23.59 -14.53 0.89
C ILE A 176 -24.14 -15.20 2.15
N LYS A 177 -24.20 -16.53 2.17
CA LYS A 177 -24.90 -17.29 3.23
C LYS A 177 -24.05 -17.49 4.51
N ASN A 178 -22.74 -17.67 4.36
CA ASN A 178 -21.85 -18.12 5.45
C ASN A 178 -20.92 -17.01 5.99
N LEU A 179 -21.32 -15.74 5.91
CA LEU A 179 -20.49 -14.58 6.33
C LEU A 179 -20.07 -14.57 7.81
N TYR A 180 -20.64 -15.42 8.65
CA TYR A 180 -20.40 -15.44 10.09
C TYR A 180 -19.46 -16.57 10.55
N ASP A 181 -19.00 -17.42 9.63
CA ASP A 181 -18.07 -18.50 9.96
C ASP A 181 -16.62 -18.04 9.75
N PRO A 182 -15.83 -17.84 10.83
CA PRO A 182 -14.45 -17.36 10.73
C PRO A 182 -13.51 -18.36 10.03
N TYR A 183 -13.89 -19.64 9.89
CA TYR A 183 -13.10 -20.63 9.15
C TYR A 183 -13.34 -20.59 7.63
N GLU A 184 -14.33 -19.82 7.18
CA GLU A 184 -14.79 -19.76 5.79
C GLU A 184 -14.58 -18.38 5.16
N LEU A 185 -13.77 -17.50 5.78
CA LEU A 185 -13.59 -16.11 5.33
C LEU A 185 -13.07 -16.02 3.88
N ASP A 186 -12.14 -16.90 3.51
CA ASP A 186 -11.61 -16.97 2.14
C ASP A 186 -12.70 -17.39 1.14
N LEU A 187 -13.50 -18.40 1.47
CA LEU A 187 -14.60 -18.86 0.63
C LEU A 187 -15.71 -17.81 0.50
N ALA A 188 -16.03 -17.11 1.60
CA ALA A 188 -16.96 -15.99 1.59
C ALA A 188 -16.43 -14.81 0.73
N THR A 189 -15.12 -14.58 0.73
CA THR A 189 -14.47 -13.55 -0.09
C THR A 189 -14.50 -13.91 -1.57
N ASP A 190 -14.29 -15.17 -1.93
CA ASP A 190 -14.44 -15.63 -3.31
C ASP A 190 -15.91 -15.49 -3.79
N GLU A 191 -16.87 -15.96 -2.99
CA GLU A 191 -18.31 -15.83 -3.30
C GLU A 191 -18.72 -14.35 -3.44
N LEU A 192 -18.19 -13.48 -2.58
CA LEU A 192 -18.40 -12.03 -2.66
C LEU A 192 -18.03 -11.50 -4.04
N PHE A 193 -16.81 -11.76 -4.50
CA PHE A 193 -16.34 -11.16 -5.75
C PHE A 193 -16.99 -11.80 -6.99
N ASP A 194 -17.38 -13.08 -6.94
CA ASP A 194 -18.20 -13.70 -7.98
C ASP A 194 -19.55 -12.98 -8.14
N GLN A 195 -20.24 -12.73 -7.02
CA GLN A 195 -21.52 -12.02 -7.03
C GLN A 195 -21.37 -10.55 -7.45
N LEU A 196 -20.33 -9.85 -6.96
CA LEU A 196 -20.05 -8.47 -7.35
C LEU A 196 -19.71 -8.33 -8.84
N ASN A 197 -19.02 -9.31 -9.42
CA ASN A 197 -18.72 -9.34 -10.85
C ASN A 197 -19.97 -9.55 -11.72
N ALA A 198 -20.92 -10.35 -11.24
CA ALA A 198 -22.22 -10.53 -11.87
C ALA A 198 -23.15 -9.30 -11.71
N ASN A 199 -22.89 -8.43 -10.73
CA ASN A 199 -23.69 -7.26 -10.46
C ASN A 199 -23.56 -6.19 -11.57
N ARG A 200 -24.70 -5.63 -12.00
CA ARG A 200 -24.77 -4.61 -13.07
C ARG A 200 -24.50 -3.19 -12.57
N ASN A 201 -24.63 -2.89 -11.27
CA ASN A 201 -24.51 -1.53 -10.72
C ASN A 201 -23.08 -1.17 -10.27
N LYS A 202 -22.17 -1.10 -11.24
CA LYS A 202 -20.71 -0.95 -11.00
C LYS A 202 -20.31 0.40 -10.40
N MET A 203 -21.07 1.48 -10.68
CA MET A 203 -20.77 2.83 -10.18
C MET A 203 -21.03 2.97 -8.67
N SER A 204 -22.10 2.34 -8.17
CA SER A 204 -22.41 2.32 -6.73
C SER A 204 -21.31 1.60 -5.94
N LEU A 205 -20.87 0.45 -6.46
CA LEU A 205 -19.79 -0.34 -5.87
C LEU A 205 -18.49 0.44 -5.78
N LYS A 206 -18.13 1.22 -6.83
CA LYS A 206 -16.95 2.08 -6.80
C LYS A 206 -16.92 2.96 -5.55
N LYS A 207 -18.00 3.71 -5.30
CA LYS A 207 -18.09 4.62 -4.14
C LYS A 207 -18.02 3.89 -2.81
N LYS A 208 -18.62 2.69 -2.72
CA LYS A 208 -18.59 1.86 -1.50
C LYS A 208 -17.17 1.40 -1.17
N PHE A 209 -16.42 0.92 -2.16
CA PHE A 209 -15.02 0.51 -1.98
C PHE A 209 -14.09 1.71 -1.73
N GLU A 210 -14.26 2.82 -2.45
CA GLU A 210 -13.49 4.05 -2.19
C GLU A 210 -13.71 4.53 -0.74
N LYS A 211 -14.96 4.54 -0.28
CA LYS A 211 -15.27 4.90 1.10
C LYS A 211 -14.62 3.95 2.10
N PHE A 212 -14.75 2.64 1.88
CA PHE A 212 -14.17 1.62 2.75
C PHE A 212 -12.65 1.81 2.91
N TYR A 213 -11.90 1.86 1.81
CA TYR A 213 -10.44 2.01 1.88
C TYR A 213 -9.97 3.35 2.45
N ASN A 214 -10.76 4.43 2.34
CA ASN A 214 -10.43 5.74 2.90
C ASN A 214 -10.78 5.90 4.39
N GLU A 215 -11.63 5.04 4.94
CA GLU A 215 -12.12 5.16 6.31
C GLU A 215 -11.70 4.01 7.21
N THR A 216 -11.32 2.86 6.64
CA THR A 216 -11.04 1.67 7.42
C THR A 216 -9.77 1.80 8.26
N ASN A 217 -9.82 1.34 9.51
CA ASN A 217 -8.63 1.05 10.28
C ASN A 217 -7.87 -0.11 9.63
N VAL A 218 -6.57 -0.21 9.90
CA VAL A 218 -5.69 -1.15 9.22
C VAL A 218 -4.92 -2.03 10.21
N HIS A 219 -4.63 -3.27 9.79
CA HIS A 219 -3.54 -4.05 10.36
C HIS A 219 -2.24 -3.70 9.66
N MET A 220 -1.15 -3.66 10.42
CA MET A 220 0.19 -3.51 9.88
C MET A 220 0.89 -4.87 9.85
N MET A 221 1.75 -5.09 8.86
CA MET A 221 2.62 -6.26 8.78
C MET A 221 4.06 -5.77 8.78
N CYS A 222 4.77 -5.93 9.90
CA CYS A 222 6.18 -5.56 10.02
C CYS A 222 7.02 -6.83 9.87
N ASN A 223 7.21 -7.26 8.62
CA ASN A 223 7.64 -8.60 8.15
C ASN A 223 6.67 -9.74 8.47
N GLU A 224 6.05 -9.68 9.63
CA GLU A 224 5.02 -10.61 10.10
C GLU A 224 3.74 -9.82 10.42
N PHE A 225 2.61 -10.53 10.44
CA PHE A 225 1.32 -9.94 10.74
C PHE A 225 1.27 -9.41 12.19
N ASN A 226 0.71 -8.21 12.38
CA ASN A 226 0.48 -7.62 13.69
C ASN A 226 -1.02 -7.47 13.94
N GLU A 227 -1.52 -8.10 15.01
CA GLU A 227 -2.94 -8.06 15.40
C GLU A 227 -3.40 -6.66 15.84
N LYS A 228 -2.47 -5.76 16.21
CA LYS A 228 -2.81 -4.38 16.56
C LYS A 228 -3.45 -3.66 15.38
N VAL A 229 -4.57 -3.00 15.67
CA VAL A 229 -5.33 -2.18 14.72
C VAL A 229 -4.92 -0.72 14.85
N TYR A 230 -4.73 -0.06 13.72
CA TYR A 230 -4.29 1.33 13.64
C TYR A 230 -5.29 2.17 12.84
N SER A 231 -5.55 3.38 13.30
CA SER A 231 -6.23 4.38 12.48
C SER A 231 -5.27 4.94 11.43
N GLN A 232 -5.81 5.26 10.25
CA GLN A 232 -5.04 5.79 9.13
C GLN A 232 -4.31 7.08 9.53
N LEU A 233 -3.08 7.24 9.00
CA LEU A 233 -2.28 8.42 9.24
C LEU A 233 -2.93 9.66 8.64
N LYS A 234 -3.06 10.72 9.44
CA LYS A 234 -3.54 12.05 9.05
C LYS A 234 -2.47 13.08 9.37
N PRO A 235 -1.36 13.10 8.63
CA PRO A 235 -0.24 13.98 8.92
C PRO A 235 -0.63 15.44 8.72
N LYS A 236 -0.01 16.32 9.52
CA LYS A 236 -0.06 17.77 9.31
C LYS A 236 0.73 18.10 8.05
N GLU A 237 0.19 18.99 7.21
CA GLU A 237 0.94 19.51 6.07
C GLU A 237 2.18 20.24 6.58
N SER A 238 3.33 20.01 5.93
CA SER A 238 4.51 20.81 6.22
C SER A 238 4.33 22.23 5.67
N ILE A 239 4.61 23.22 6.50
CA ILE A 239 4.66 24.64 6.11
C ILE A 239 5.86 24.93 5.16
N LYS A 240 6.67 23.90 4.84
CA LYS A 240 7.90 24.04 4.04
C LYS A 240 7.72 23.44 2.65
N TYR A 241 6.99 24.14 1.79
CA TYR A 241 7.32 24.12 0.36
C TYR A 241 8.48 25.08 0.12
N VAL A 242 9.70 24.56 0.15
CA VAL A 242 10.80 25.14 -0.64
C VAL A 242 11.27 24.01 -1.53
N ASP A 243 10.69 23.98 -2.72
CA ASP A 243 11.19 23.20 -3.82
C ASP A 243 12.67 23.56 -4.01
N LYS A 244 13.58 22.57 -4.03
CA LYS A 244 15.00 22.82 -4.36
C LYS A 244 15.20 23.32 -5.79
N CYS A 245 14.12 23.52 -6.55
CA CYS A 245 14.13 24.06 -7.90
C CYS A 245 13.40 25.42 -8.06
N GLY A 246 12.85 26.02 -7.01
CA GLY A 246 12.41 27.41 -7.01
C GLY A 246 11.51 27.86 -8.18
N ARG A 247 10.54 27.04 -8.62
CA ARG A 247 9.52 27.48 -9.59
C ARG A 247 8.11 27.15 -9.10
N PRO A 248 7.17 28.11 -9.12
CA PRO A 248 5.77 27.84 -8.81
C PRO A 248 5.12 27.07 -9.96
N ASP A 249 4.33 26.05 -9.60
CA ASP A 249 3.45 25.34 -10.51
C ASP A 249 2.35 26.30 -11.02
N ASN A 250 2.29 26.50 -12.33
CA ASN A 250 1.12 27.02 -13.07
C ASN A 250 0.47 25.86 -13.82
#